data_AF-A0A812T652-F1
#
_entry.id   AF-A0A812T652-F1
#
_cell.length_a   1.000
_cell.length_b   1.000
_cell.length_c   1.000
_cell.angle_alpha   90.00
_cell.angle_beta   90.00
_cell.angle_gamma   90.00
#
_symmetry.space_group_name_H-M   'P 1'
#
loop_
_entity.id
_entity.type
_entity.pdbx_description
1 polymer ?
#
loop_
_entity_poly.entity_id
_entity_poly.type
_entity_poly.pdbx_seq_one_letter_code
_entity_poly.pdbx_strand_id
1 'polypeptide(L)'
;MAVPSELLRCTVYSLVPPVQNTFNEWNLLLSPEQMGHPSKTGEYDTSLALDSYYLKPWGSVVFQALKKQHASTPLWDFNYGEFVREFKLVAEALHVQLSPYQMRHSGPSIDRAQHLRSLLEVQRRGTWKSAKSVLRYEKSARLAASFLELPQRLRVDSPQSTMIGKHRDRYCLDLFSGRGGVSRALRRLGFRCFEYDICHGADHDLTSKSVLSNIRTAIFRGEVLSVMFGTPYSSFSVARDRTSIIRNHLHPWGIPESSLSAEDKEKVRFGNLCAKSTLRIIKWLQHFSIPWCVENPHNSKLWQLPPFQDLLLQPTVKDLGIDDFQAQALAAYLGPWLHGSTLRGYVRIWLWF
;
A
#
# COMPACT_ATOMS: atom_id res chain seq x y z
N MET A 1 -21.89 -4.64 7.79
CA MET A 1 -23.07 -3.83 8.16
C MET A 1 -24.34 -4.32 7.50
N ALA A 2 -24.32 -4.68 6.22
CA ALA A 2 -25.43 -5.38 5.57
C ALA A 2 -25.68 -6.76 6.18
N VAL A 3 -26.90 -7.27 6.01
CA VAL A 3 -27.25 -8.63 6.40
C VAL A 3 -26.60 -9.62 5.43
N PRO A 4 -26.00 -10.73 5.91
CA PRO A 4 -25.42 -11.72 5.02
C PRO A 4 -26.36 -12.19 3.89
N SER A 5 -27.63 -12.44 4.20
CA SER A 5 -28.62 -12.83 3.18
C SER A 5 -28.99 -11.72 2.21
N GLU A 6 -28.86 -10.45 2.57
CA GLU A 6 -29.03 -9.33 1.63
C GLU A 6 -27.82 -9.24 0.69
N LEU A 7 -26.61 -9.40 1.22
CA LEU A 7 -25.38 -9.41 0.41
C LEU A 7 -25.37 -10.55 -0.61
N LEU A 8 -25.80 -11.75 -0.22
CA LEU A 8 -25.80 -12.94 -1.09
C LEU A 8 -26.85 -12.87 -2.21
N ARG A 9 -27.83 -11.95 -2.11
CA ARG A 9 -28.82 -11.72 -3.18
C ARG A 9 -28.35 -10.66 -4.19
N CYS A 10 -27.25 -9.97 -3.93
CA CYS A 10 -26.72 -9.00 -4.86
C CYS A 10 -26.31 -9.66 -6.17
N THR A 11 -26.58 -8.97 -7.27
CA THR A 11 -26.03 -9.29 -8.59
C THR A 11 -24.93 -8.29 -8.94
N VAL A 12 -24.24 -8.50 -10.06
CA VAL A 12 -23.23 -7.56 -10.58
C VAL A 12 -23.83 -6.18 -10.87
N TYR A 13 -25.14 -6.11 -11.14
CA TYR A 13 -25.88 -4.84 -11.23
C TYR A 13 -25.78 -4.04 -9.92
N SER A 14 -25.90 -4.70 -8.77
CA SER A 14 -25.82 -4.05 -7.46
C SER A 14 -24.47 -3.39 -7.18
N LEU A 15 -23.38 -3.84 -7.81
CA LEU A 15 -22.05 -3.27 -7.60
C LEU A 15 -21.84 -2.04 -8.50
N VAL A 16 -21.83 -0.85 -7.92
CA VAL A 16 -21.71 0.42 -8.64
C VAL A 16 -20.27 0.96 -8.53
N PRO A 17 -19.56 1.17 -9.66
CA PRO A 17 -18.21 1.71 -9.64
C PRO A 17 -18.19 3.19 -9.24
N PRO A 18 -17.04 3.73 -8.80
CA PRO A 18 -16.86 5.16 -8.63
C PRO A 18 -17.21 5.91 -9.92
N VAL A 19 -17.91 7.03 -9.78
CA VAL A 19 -18.27 7.92 -10.89
C VAL A 19 -17.55 9.24 -10.68
N GLN A 20 -16.69 9.60 -11.62
CA GLN A 20 -15.90 10.83 -11.57
C GLN A 20 -16.83 12.03 -11.34
N ASN A 21 -16.45 12.89 -10.40
CA ASN A 21 -17.20 14.08 -9.97
C ASN A 21 -18.52 13.84 -9.20
N THR A 22 -18.90 12.58 -8.92
CA THR A 22 -20.11 12.27 -8.13
C THR A 22 -19.78 11.44 -6.88
N PHE A 23 -19.20 10.26 -7.06
CA PHE A 23 -18.86 9.35 -5.96
C PHE A 23 -17.46 8.77 -6.19
N ASN A 24 -16.56 9.02 -5.24
CA ASN A 24 -15.16 8.57 -5.34
C ASN A 24 -14.94 7.13 -4.86
N GLU A 25 -15.98 6.48 -4.33
CA GLU A 25 -15.91 5.17 -3.71
C GLU A 25 -16.84 4.19 -4.45
N TRP A 26 -16.53 2.90 -4.37
CA TRP A 26 -17.46 1.85 -4.82
C TRP A 26 -18.71 1.86 -3.94
N ASN A 27 -19.85 1.53 -4.51
CA ASN A 27 -21.12 1.45 -3.79
C ASN A 27 -21.80 0.11 -4.08
N LEU A 28 -22.58 -0.37 -3.11
CA LEU A 28 -23.44 -1.53 -3.26
C LEU A 28 -24.90 -1.09 -3.14
N LEU A 29 -25.68 -1.29 -4.20
CA LEU A 29 -27.12 -1.06 -4.24
C LEU A 29 -27.83 -2.32 -3.71
N LEU A 30 -28.33 -2.24 -2.49
CA LEU A 30 -29.06 -3.30 -1.82
C LEU A 30 -30.56 -3.20 -2.13
N SER A 31 -31.19 -4.35 -2.39
CA SER A 31 -32.61 -4.46 -2.74
C SER A 31 -33.05 -3.48 -3.85
N PRO A 32 -32.48 -3.58 -5.07
CA PRO A 32 -32.91 -2.73 -6.18
C PRO A 32 -34.40 -2.87 -6.44
N GLU A 33 -35.11 -1.76 -6.60
CA GLU A 33 -36.57 -1.77 -6.83
C GLU A 33 -36.95 -2.62 -8.05
N GLN A 34 -36.14 -2.59 -9.09
CA GLN A 34 -36.34 -3.33 -10.34
C GLN A 34 -36.34 -4.85 -10.14
N MET A 35 -35.78 -5.34 -9.03
CA MET A 35 -35.73 -6.76 -8.69
C MET A 35 -36.94 -7.21 -7.85
N GLY A 36 -37.83 -6.30 -7.43
CA GLY A 36 -39.08 -6.62 -6.73
C GLY A 36 -38.90 -7.27 -5.35
N HIS A 37 -37.72 -7.14 -4.74
CA HIS A 37 -37.37 -7.78 -3.46
C HIS A 37 -36.90 -6.73 -2.44
N PRO A 38 -37.79 -6.25 -1.56
CA PRO A 38 -37.43 -5.22 -0.60
C PRO A 38 -36.44 -5.76 0.45
N SER A 39 -35.77 -4.84 1.14
CA SER A 39 -34.95 -5.15 2.30
C SER A 39 -35.80 -5.68 3.45
N LYS A 40 -35.17 -6.14 4.55
CA LYS A 40 -35.93 -6.60 5.73
C LYS A 40 -36.86 -5.53 6.31
N THR A 41 -36.59 -4.25 6.06
CA THR A 41 -37.37 -3.11 6.56
C THR A 41 -38.46 -2.67 5.59
N GLY A 42 -38.58 -3.29 4.41
CA GLY A 42 -39.52 -2.91 3.37
C GLY A 42 -38.98 -1.82 2.43
N GLU A 43 -37.73 -1.40 2.59
CA GLU A 43 -37.11 -0.34 1.79
C GLU A 43 -36.42 -0.93 0.55
N TYR A 44 -36.44 -0.18 -0.56
CA TYR A 44 -35.70 -0.46 -1.79
C TYR A 44 -34.50 0.49 -1.94
N ASP A 45 -33.63 0.20 -2.91
CA ASP A 45 -32.54 1.06 -3.37
C ASP A 45 -31.61 1.59 -2.27
N THR A 46 -31.37 0.77 -1.25
CA THR A 46 -30.49 1.16 -0.15
C THR A 46 -29.05 1.18 -0.63
N SER A 47 -28.42 2.35 -0.57
CA SER A 47 -27.02 2.53 -0.97
C SER A 47 -26.07 2.28 0.20
N LEU A 48 -25.11 1.37 0.00
CA LEU A 48 -24.04 1.07 0.93
C LEU A 48 -22.68 1.41 0.30
N ALA A 49 -22.07 2.51 0.73
CA ALA A 49 -20.71 2.85 0.31
C ALA A 49 -19.70 1.77 0.76
N LEU A 50 -18.79 1.35 -0.10
CA LEU A 50 -17.70 0.41 0.20
C LEU A 50 -16.42 1.17 0.57
N ASP A 51 -16.59 2.24 1.35
CA ASP A 51 -15.61 3.23 1.81
C ASP A 51 -14.90 2.85 3.11
N SER A 52 -15.05 1.59 3.54
CA SER A 52 -14.32 1.07 4.70
C SER A 52 -12.83 1.09 4.40
N TYR A 53 -12.04 1.67 5.30
CA TYR A 53 -10.59 1.74 5.11
C TYR A 53 -9.96 0.33 5.00
N TYR A 54 -10.56 -0.70 5.62
CA TYR A 54 -10.12 -2.10 5.52
C TYR A 54 -10.24 -2.66 4.10
N LEU A 55 -11.11 -2.08 3.26
CA LEU A 55 -11.29 -2.47 1.86
C LEU A 55 -10.32 -1.73 0.94
N LYS A 56 -9.82 -0.55 1.31
CA LYS A 56 -8.99 0.28 0.43
C LYS A 56 -7.77 -0.43 -0.17
N PRO A 57 -7.04 -1.30 0.55
CA PRO A 57 -5.85 -1.95 0.00
C PRO A 57 -6.11 -2.97 -1.12
N TRP A 58 -7.31 -3.54 -1.21
CA TRP A 58 -7.58 -4.69 -2.08
C TRP A 58 -8.96 -4.71 -2.75
N GLY A 59 -9.93 -4.01 -2.17
CA GLY A 59 -11.33 -4.04 -2.58
C GLY A 59 -11.54 -3.59 -4.02
N SER A 60 -10.89 -2.51 -4.46
CA SER A 60 -11.03 -2.01 -5.84
C SER A 60 -10.64 -3.06 -6.89
N VAL A 61 -9.58 -3.83 -6.64
CA VAL A 61 -9.12 -4.89 -7.55
C VAL A 61 -10.17 -5.99 -7.66
N VAL A 62 -10.71 -6.45 -6.53
CA VAL A 62 -11.77 -7.47 -6.49
C VAL A 62 -13.05 -6.96 -7.16
N PHE A 63 -13.48 -5.74 -6.85
CA PHE A 63 -14.71 -5.16 -7.39
C PHE A 63 -14.61 -4.92 -8.90
N GLN A 64 -13.45 -4.48 -9.40
CA GLN A 64 -13.21 -4.37 -10.84
C GLN A 64 -13.30 -5.73 -11.53
N ALA A 65 -12.73 -6.78 -10.94
CA ALA A 65 -12.81 -8.14 -11.49
C ALA A 65 -14.27 -8.64 -11.53
N LEU A 66 -15.00 -8.48 -10.44
CA LEU A 66 -16.43 -8.86 -10.36
C LEU A 66 -17.28 -8.07 -11.36
N LYS A 67 -17.01 -6.78 -11.55
CA LYS A 67 -17.80 -5.90 -12.42
C LYS A 67 -17.69 -6.24 -13.92
N LYS A 68 -16.72 -7.06 -14.33
CA LYS A 68 -16.57 -7.53 -15.73
C LYS A 68 -17.65 -8.54 -16.15
N GLN A 69 -18.38 -9.12 -15.19
CA GLN A 69 -19.43 -10.11 -15.46
C GLN A 69 -20.74 -9.45 -15.92
N HIS A 70 -21.69 -10.26 -16.42
CA HIS A 70 -23.00 -9.77 -16.84
C HIS A 70 -23.82 -9.24 -15.65
N ALA A 71 -24.62 -8.18 -15.86
CA ALA A 71 -25.33 -7.47 -14.78
C ALA A 71 -26.28 -8.37 -13.96
N SER A 72 -26.87 -9.39 -14.60
CA SER A 72 -27.76 -10.35 -13.93
C SER A 72 -27.04 -11.47 -13.19
N THR A 73 -25.71 -11.62 -13.36
CA THR A 73 -24.94 -12.67 -12.68
C THR A 73 -24.93 -12.38 -11.17
N PRO A 74 -25.12 -13.41 -10.31
CA PRO A 74 -24.91 -13.26 -8.87
C PRO A 74 -23.54 -12.64 -8.59
N LEU A 75 -23.48 -11.68 -7.65
CA LEU A 75 -22.22 -11.02 -7.29
C LEU A 75 -21.25 -11.99 -6.62
N TRP A 76 -21.80 -13.02 -5.97
CA TRP A 76 -21.09 -14.08 -5.28
C TRP A 76 -21.53 -15.41 -5.90
N ASP A 77 -20.58 -16.27 -6.23
CA ASP A 77 -20.78 -17.58 -6.83
C ASP A 77 -21.00 -18.69 -5.78
N PHE A 78 -21.23 -18.32 -4.52
CA PHE A 78 -21.47 -19.22 -3.40
C PHE A 78 -22.78 -18.89 -2.67
N ASN A 79 -23.38 -19.91 -2.06
CA ASN A 79 -24.59 -19.79 -1.26
C ASN A 79 -24.30 -19.55 0.23
N TYR A 80 -25.36 -19.34 1.03
CA TYR A 80 -25.22 -19.05 2.46
C TYR A 80 -24.59 -20.20 3.25
N GLY A 81 -24.87 -21.46 2.90
CA GLY A 81 -24.29 -22.63 3.55
C GLY A 81 -22.77 -22.72 3.32
N GLU A 82 -22.33 -22.48 2.09
CA GLU A 82 -20.91 -22.42 1.73
C GLU A 82 -20.21 -21.27 2.44
N PHE A 83 -20.80 -20.07 2.44
CA PHE A 83 -20.27 -18.93 3.19
C PHE A 83 -20.11 -19.23 4.68
N VAL A 84 -21.12 -19.81 5.33
CA VAL A 84 -21.04 -20.17 6.76
C VAL A 84 -19.98 -21.23 7.01
N ARG A 85 -19.82 -22.20 6.09
CA ARG A 85 -18.78 -23.24 6.19
C ARG A 85 -17.38 -22.60 6.15
N GLU A 86 -17.09 -21.81 5.12
CA GLU A 86 -15.79 -21.13 4.99
C GLU A 86 -15.53 -20.18 6.17
N PHE A 87 -16.56 -19.47 6.62
CA PHE A 87 -16.46 -18.59 7.78
C PHE A 87 -16.04 -19.34 9.05
N LYS A 88 -16.61 -20.53 9.29
CA LYS A 88 -16.26 -21.37 10.44
C LYS A 88 -14.82 -21.86 10.36
N LEU A 89 -14.35 -22.28 9.19
CA LEU A 89 -12.96 -22.71 8.98
C LEU A 89 -11.98 -21.59 9.33
N VAL A 90 -12.26 -20.36 8.87
CA VAL A 90 -11.43 -19.18 9.20
C VAL A 90 -11.49 -18.84 10.69
N ALA A 91 -12.67 -18.87 11.31
CA ALA A 91 -12.84 -18.60 12.73
C ALA A 91 -12.07 -19.62 13.60
N GLU A 92 -12.09 -20.90 13.22
CA GLU A 92 -11.35 -21.97 13.87
C GLU A 92 -9.83 -21.78 13.73
N ALA A 93 -9.33 -21.48 12.53
CA ALA A 93 -7.91 -21.21 12.29
C ALA A 93 -7.39 -19.98 13.08
N LEU A 94 -8.26 -18.99 13.29
CA LEU A 94 -7.96 -17.81 14.11
C LEU A 94 -8.13 -18.06 15.61
N HIS A 95 -8.72 -19.20 16.02
CA HIS A 95 -9.11 -19.49 17.40
C HIS A 95 -10.04 -18.42 17.99
N VAL A 96 -11.05 -18.01 17.22
CA VAL A 96 -12.07 -17.04 17.64
C VAL A 96 -13.47 -17.64 17.48
N GLN A 97 -14.34 -17.38 18.44
CA GLN A 97 -15.75 -17.78 18.35
C GLN A 97 -16.57 -16.65 17.72
N LEU A 98 -16.73 -16.72 16.40
CA LEU A 98 -17.48 -15.73 15.63
C LEU A 98 -18.60 -16.39 14.81
N SER A 99 -19.62 -15.59 14.51
CA SER A 99 -20.67 -15.88 13.55
C SER A 99 -20.72 -14.77 12.51
N PRO A 100 -21.20 -15.05 11.29
CA PRO A 100 -21.37 -13.99 10.28
C PRO A 100 -22.28 -12.85 10.74
N TYR A 101 -23.25 -13.16 11.61
CA TYR A 101 -24.13 -12.14 12.19
C TYR A 101 -23.37 -11.18 13.12
N GLN A 102 -22.40 -11.65 13.91
CA GLN A 102 -21.56 -10.78 14.74
C GLN A 102 -20.74 -9.80 13.88
N MET A 103 -20.31 -10.18 12.67
CA MET A 103 -19.64 -9.24 11.74
C MET A 103 -20.54 -8.09 11.29
N ARG A 104 -21.87 -8.29 11.28
CA ARG A 104 -22.81 -7.18 11.01
C ARG A 104 -22.65 -6.06 12.04
N HIS A 105 -22.37 -6.43 13.29
CA HIS A 105 -22.28 -5.55 14.46
C HIS A 105 -20.87 -5.00 14.71
N SER A 106 -19.82 -5.67 14.23
CA SER A 106 -18.44 -5.22 14.44
C SER A 106 -18.16 -3.88 13.74
N GLY A 107 -18.53 -3.74 12.46
CA GLY A 107 -18.33 -2.50 11.70
C GLY A 107 -18.89 -1.24 12.38
N PRO A 108 -20.18 -1.20 12.76
CA PRO A 108 -20.77 -0.09 13.52
C PRO A 108 -20.06 0.21 14.84
N SER A 109 -19.65 -0.84 15.56
CA SER A 109 -18.96 -0.68 16.86
C SER A 109 -17.61 -0.01 16.66
N ILE A 110 -16.86 -0.41 15.63
CA ILE A 110 -15.57 0.18 15.24
C ILE A 110 -15.77 1.63 14.80
N ASP A 111 -16.74 1.89 13.91
CA ASP A 111 -17.06 3.23 13.41
C ASP A 111 -17.36 4.21 14.54
N ARG A 112 -18.13 3.78 15.54
CA ARG A 112 -18.47 4.60 16.71
C ARG A 112 -17.30 4.77 17.66
N ALA A 113 -16.56 3.69 17.96
CA ALA A 113 -15.41 3.74 18.86
C ALA A 113 -14.28 4.65 18.35
N GLN A 114 -14.19 4.84 17.03
CA GLN A 114 -13.14 5.64 16.39
C GLN A 114 -13.65 6.92 15.76
N HIS A 115 -14.91 7.28 16.01
CA HIS A 115 -15.54 8.49 15.48
C HIS A 115 -15.48 8.60 13.94
N LEU A 116 -15.48 7.47 13.23
CA LEU A 116 -15.48 7.45 11.76
C LEU A 116 -16.83 7.85 11.18
N ARG A 117 -17.91 7.54 11.88
CA ARG A 117 -19.29 7.83 11.46
C ARG A 117 -20.15 8.19 12.65
N SER A 118 -21.09 9.10 12.46
CA SER A 118 -22.16 9.43 13.40
C SER A 118 -23.11 8.24 13.62
N LEU A 119 -23.90 8.29 14.70
CA LEU A 119 -24.95 7.29 14.93
C LEU A 119 -25.98 7.26 13.79
N LEU A 120 -26.32 8.42 13.23
CA LEU A 120 -27.28 8.53 12.13
C LEU A 120 -26.74 7.86 10.86
N GLU A 121 -25.48 8.09 10.52
CA GLU A 121 -24.83 7.42 9.40
C GLU A 121 -24.76 5.91 9.61
N VAL A 122 -24.38 5.46 10.81
CA VAL A 122 -24.39 4.04 11.18
C VAL A 122 -25.81 3.47 11.02
N GLN A 123 -26.84 4.15 11.52
CA GLN A 123 -28.23 3.72 11.43
C GLN A 123 -28.68 3.53 9.99
N ARG A 124 -28.44 4.53 9.13
CA ARG A 124 -28.75 4.48 7.70
C ARG A 124 -28.01 3.33 7.03
N ARG A 125 -26.70 3.22 7.28
CA ARG A 125 -25.81 2.27 6.60
C ARG A 125 -26.10 0.79 6.87
N GLY A 126 -26.56 0.42 8.06
CA GLY A 126 -26.93 -0.97 8.34
C GLY A 126 -28.43 -1.20 8.49
N THR A 127 -29.24 -0.30 7.92
CA THR A 127 -30.70 -0.42 7.82
C THR A 127 -31.37 -0.71 9.16
N TRP A 128 -30.95 0.01 10.20
CA TRP A 128 -31.55 -0.11 11.53
C TRP A 128 -32.79 0.77 11.64
N LYS A 129 -33.95 0.12 11.77
CA LYS A 129 -35.27 0.78 11.89
C LYS A 129 -35.38 1.79 13.05
N SER A 130 -34.64 1.60 14.13
CA SER A 130 -34.74 2.44 15.33
C SER A 130 -33.39 2.94 15.80
N ALA A 131 -33.34 4.22 16.19
CA ALA A 131 -32.18 4.82 16.85
C ALA A 131 -31.77 4.04 18.12
N LYS A 132 -32.75 3.47 18.85
CA LYS A 132 -32.50 2.64 20.04
C LYS A 132 -31.66 1.40 19.70
N SER A 133 -31.78 0.86 18.49
CA SER A 133 -30.99 -0.30 18.04
C SER A 133 -29.51 0.03 17.87
N VAL A 134 -29.17 1.27 17.50
CA VAL A 134 -27.78 1.68 17.23
C VAL A 134 -27.05 2.25 18.45
N LEU A 135 -27.77 2.74 19.48
CA LEU A 135 -27.17 3.24 20.73
C LEU A 135 -26.21 2.23 21.40
N ARG A 136 -26.41 0.93 21.18
CA ARG A 136 -25.52 -0.11 21.72
C ARG A 136 -24.07 -0.01 21.21
N TYR A 137 -23.86 0.62 20.07
CA TYR A 137 -22.52 0.77 19.46
C TYR A 137 -21.69 1.88 20.11
N GLU A 138 -22.27 2.70 20.98
CA GLU A 138 -21.53 3.72 21.75
C GLU A 138 -20.85 3.13 22.99
N LYS A 139 -21.02 1.84 23.25
CA LYS A 139 -20.40 1.13 24.38
C LYS A 139 -18.94 0.77 24.08
N SER A 140 -18.11 1.78 23.80
CA SER A 140 -16.69 1.62 23.43
C SER A 140 -15.89 0.82 24.47
N ALA A 141 -16.16 1.00 25.77
CA ALA A 141 -15.53 0.22 26.83
C ALA A 141 -15.81 -1.29 26.72
N ARG A 142 -17.01 -1.68 26.28
CA ARG A 142 -17.35 -3.09 26.06
C ARG A 142 -16.62 -3.67 24.86
N LEU A 143 -16.47 -2.88 23.80
CA LEU A 143 -15.65 -3.27 22.65
C LEU A 143 -14.18 -3.48 23.06
N ALA A 144 -13.63 -2.57 23.88
CA ALA A 144 -12.26 -2.69 24.40
C ALA A 144 -12.09 -3.94 25.27
N ALA A 145 -13.04 -4.23 26.16
CA ALA A 145 -13.04 -5.45 26.97
C ALA A 145 -13.02 -6.72 26.09
N SER A 146 -13.90 -6.82 25.10
CA SER A 146 -13.91 -7.96 24.16
C SER A 146 -12.64 -8.05 23.32
N PHE A 147 -11.98 -6.92 23.01
CA PHE A 147 -10.70 -6.93 22.31
C PHE A 147 -9.56 -7.48 23.18
N LEU A 148 -9.58 -7.21 24.50
CA LEU A 148 -8.59 -7.73 25.45
C LEU A 148 -8.71 -9.25 25.66
N GLU A 149 -9.89 -9.82 25.46
CA GLU A 149 -10.13 -11.27 25.53
C GLU A 149 -9.49 -12.03 24.35
N LEU A 150 -9.19 -11.35 23.23
CA LEU A 150 -8.57 -12.00 22.08
C LEU A 150 -7.15 -12.49 22.40
N PRO A 151 -6.65 -13.57 21.74
CA PRO A 151 -5.24 -13.94 21.80
C PRO A 151 -4.32 -12.75 21.49
N GLN A 152 -3.20 -12.59 22.21
CA GLN A 152 -2.30 -11.45 22.04
C GLN A 152 -1.86 -11.27 20.58
N ARG A 153 -1.58 -12.38 19.87
CA ARG A 153 -1.24 -12.36 18.43
C ARG A 153 -2.26 -11.62 17.56
N LEU A 154 -3.55 -11.65 17.91
CA LEU A 154 -4.62 -10.98 17.17
C LEU A 154 -4.85 -9.54 17.61
N ARG A 155 -4.30 -9.13 18.77
CA ARG A 155 -4.41 -7.75 19.28
C ARG A 155 -3.42 -6.80 18.61
N VAL A 156 -2.30 -7.31 18.10
CA VAL A 156 -1.19 -6.50 17.57
C VAL A 156 -1.49 -5.96 16.16
N ASP A 157 -2.48 -6.54 15.46
CA ASP A 157 -2.75 -6.30 14.05
C ASP A 157 -3.95 -5.38 13.75
N SER A 158 -4.46 -4.64 14.75
CA SER A 158 -5.50 -3.62 14.50
C SER A 158 -4.92 -2.44 13.70
N PRO A 159 -5.27 -2.25 12.41
CA PRO A 159 -4.59 -1.30 11.53
C PRO A 159 -4.68 0.16 12.01
N GLN A 160 -5.70 0.50 12.80
CA GLN A 160 -5.96 1.88 13.20
C GLN A 160 -5.15 2.36 14.40
N SER A 161 -4.70 1.47 15.29
CA SER A 161 -3.88 1.91 16.43
C SER A 161 -2.40 2.04 16.09
N THR A 162 -1.94 1.43 14.99
CA THR A 162 -0.52 1.36 14.62
C THR A 162 -0.12 2.35 13.52
N MET A 163 -1.00 2.67 12.56
CA MET A 163 -0.59 3.43 11.36
C MET A 163 -0.48 4.95 11.59
N ILE A 164 -1.46 5.59 12.26
CA ILE A 164 -1.53 7.07 12.35
C ILE A 164 -0.98 7.60 13.69
N GLY A 165 -1.03 6.80 14.76
CA GLY A 165 -0.58 7.20 16.10
C GLY A 165 0.86 6.79 16.43
N LYS A 166 1.33 5.63 15.96
CA LYS A 166 2.59 5.00 16.39
C LYS A 166 3.83 5.53 15.66
N HIS A 167 3.62 6.31 14.61
CA HIS A 167 4.68 6.83 13.73
C HIS A 167 4.55 8.33 13.45
N ARG A 168 3.81 9.12 14.26
CA ARG A 168 3.69 10.58 14.07
C ARG A 168 5.03 11.30 13.93
N ASP A 169 6.05 10.78 14.62
CA ASP A 169 7.39 11.36 14.63
C ASP A 169 8.32 10.77 13.57
N ARG A 170 7.86 9.74 12.82
CA ARG A 170 8.64 9.09 11.75
C ARG A 170 8.17 9.53 10.37
N TYR A 171 9.03 9.34 9.38
CA TYR A 171 8.76 9.77 8.00
C TYR A 171 9.42 8.86 6.96
N CYS A 172 8.89 8.89 5.75
CA CYS A 172 9.49 8.25 4.59
C CYS A 172 10.53 9.17 3.93
N LEU A 173 11.49 8.58 3.24
CA LEU A 173 12.44 9.29 2.39
C LEU A 173 12.24 8.93 0.92
N ASP A 174 12.26 9.94 0.06
CA ASP A 174 12.20 9.82 -1.39
C ASP A 174 13.52 10.37 -1.95
N LEU A 175 14.44 9.47 -2.28
CA LEU A 175 15.82 9.77 -2.62
C LEU A 175 15.99 9.71 -4.14
N PHE A 176 16.65 10.72 -4.71
CA PHE A 176 16.67 11.00 -6.15
C PHE A 176 15.25 11.22 -6.68
N SER A 177 14.49 12.04 -5.96
CA SER A 177 13.04 12.17 -6.11
C SER A 177 12.58 12.88 -7.40
N GLY A 178 13.48 13.58 -8.10
CA GLY A 178 13.16 14.43 -9.24
C GLY A 178 12.03 15.42 -8.91
N ARG A 179 10.81 15.14 -9.37
CA ARG A 179 9.61 15.98 -9.12
C ARG A 179 8.81 15.60 -7.86
N GLY A 180 9.26 14.61 -7.08
CA GLY A 180 8.63 14.19 -5.82
C GLY A 180 7.29 13.48 -6.02
N GLY A 181 7.13 12.68 -7.08
CA GLY A 181 5.89 11.95 -7.37
C GLY A 181 5.51 10.97 -6.26
N VAL A 182 6.49 10.23 -5.76
CA VAL A 182 6.32 9.28 -4.65
C VAL A 182 5.98 10.01 -3.36
N SER A 183 6.76 11.04 -3.01
CA SER A 183 6.49 11.88 -1.83
C SER A 183 5.09 12.47 -1.80
N ARG A 184 4.61 13.01 -2.93
CA ARG A 184 3.27 13.59 -3.03
C ARG A 184 2.18 12.57 -2.74
N ALA A 185 2.33 11.36 -3.26
CA ALA A 185 1.35 10.31 -3.05
C ALA A 185 1.43 9.72 -1.63
N LEU A 186 2.62 9.54 -1.05
CA LEU A 186 2.77 9.17 0.36
C LEU A 186 2.08 10.19 1.29
N ARG A 187 2.23 11.49 1.00
CA ARG A 187 1.53 12.55 1.75
C ARG A 187 0.01 12.47 1.62
N ARG A 188 -0.53 12.14 0.43
CA ARG A 188 -1.98 11.90 0.23
C ARG A 188 -2.51 10.72 1.05
N LEU A 189 -1.64 9.78 1.41
CA LEU A 189 -1.96 8.62 2.23
C LEU A 189 -1.77 8.88 3.74
N GLY A 190 -1.38 10.11 4.11
CA GLY A 190 -1.21 10.52 5.50
C GLY A 190 0.20 10.30 6.06
N PHE A 191 1.18 9.90 5.25
CA PHE A 191 2.56 9.77 5.69
C PHE A 191 3.33 11.09 5.56
N ARG A 192 4.20 11.37 6.52
CA ARG A 192 5.24 12.39 6.34
C ARG A 192 6.31 11.84 5.40
N CYS A 193 6.74 12.64 4.42
CA CYS A 193 7.77 12.24 3.46
C CYS A 193 8.65 13.44 3.10
N PHE A 194 9.96 13.22 3.01
CA PHE A 194 10.95 14.21 2.61
C PHE A 194 11.69 13.79 1.34
N GLU A 195 11.80 14.74 0.41
CA GLU A 195 12.52 14.63 -0.85
C GLU A 195 14.01 14.96 -0.72
N TYR A 196 14.85 14.18 -1.40
CA TYR A 196 16.26 14.49 -1.64
C TYR A 196 16.57 14.35 -3.12
N ASP A 197 16.84 15.47 -3.79
CA ASP A 197 17.30 15.52 -5.17
C ASP A 197 18.15 16.78 -5.36
N ILE A 198 19.18 16.71 -6.20
CA ILE A 198 20.02 17.87 -6.52
C ILE A 198 19.20 19.04 -7.08
N CYS A 199 18.06 18.76 -7.72
CA CYS A 199 17.12 19.79 -8.21
C CYS A 199 16.51 20.63 -7.08
N HIS A 200 16.59 20.18 -5.82
CA HIS A 200 16.13 20.92 -4.64
C HIS A 200 17.26 21.72 -3.95
N GLY A 201 18.48 21.70 -4.50
CA GLY A 201 19.64 22.43 -3.99
C GLY A 201 20.77 21.52 -3.50
N ALA A 202 21.92 22.12 -3.22
CA ALA A 202 23.13 21.39 -2.83
C ALA A 202 22.98 20.63 -1.49
N ASP A 203 22.12 21.10 -0.60
CA ASP A 203 21.81 20.43 0.68
C ASP A 203 20.95 19.17 0.53
N HIS A 204 20.54 18.86 -0.71
CA HIS A 204 19.82 17.65 -1.09
C HIS A 204 20.64 16.75 -2.04
N ASP A 205 21.92 17.08 -2.28
CA ASP A 205 22.82 16.29 -3.10
C ASP A 205 23.20 14.97 -2.40
N LEU A 206 22.67 13.86 -2.90
CA LEU A 206 22.94 12.53 -2.35
C LEU A 206 24.37 12.03 -2.60
N THR A 207 25.19 12.75 -3.37
CA THR A 207 26.62 12.49 -3.50
C THR A 207 27.45 13.21 -2.41
N SER A 208 26.84 14.15 -1.69
CA SER A 208 27.48 14.91 -0.61
C SER A 208 27.61 14.09 0.68
N LYS A 209 28.81 14.10 1.27
CA LYS A 209 29.07 13.43 2.56
C LYS A 209 28.20 13.99 3.69
N SER A 210 27.92 15.29 3.68
CA SER A 210 27.10 15.96 4.70
C SER A 210 25.66 15.44 4.67
N VAL A 211 25.06 15.42 3.48
CA VAL A 211 23.71 14.90 3.25
C VAL A 211 23.60 13.42 3.65
N LEU A 212 24.57 12.61 3.22
CA LEU A 212 24.64 11.20 3.61
C LEU A 212 24.79 11.00 5.12
N SER A 213 25.52 11.89 5.81
CA SER A 213 25.66 11.86 7.27
C SER A 213 24.34 12.20 7.98
N ASN A 214 23.59 13.17 7.46
CA ASN A 214 22.28 13.55 7.99
C ASN A 214 21.28 12.40 7.84
N ILE A 215 21.20 11.78 6.66
CA ILE A 215 20.35 10.61 6.40
C ILE A 215 20.72 9.46 7.33
N ARG A 216 22.02 9.16 7.48
CA ARG A 216 22.49 8.12 8.41
C ARG A 216 22.06 8.40 9.84
N THR A 217 22.14 9.65 10.28
CA THR A 217 21.76 10.07 11.63
C THR A 217 20.26 9.88 11.86
N ALA A 218 19.42 10.28 10.90
CA ALA A 218 17.98 10.07 10.96
C ALA A 218 17.60 8.58 11.01
N ILE A 219 18.27 7.74 10.21
CA ILE A 219 18.12 6.28 10.26
C ILE A 219 18.46 5.74 11.65
N PHE A 220 19.61 6.16 12.19
CA PHE A 220 20.10 5.71 13.51
C PHE A 220 19.15 6.12 14.65
N ARG A 221 18.55 7.31 14.56
CA ARG A 221 17.57 7.81 15.54
C ARG A 221 16.19 7.15 15.43
N GLY A 222 15.98 6.28 14.45
CA GLY A 222 14.69 5.63 14.21
C GLY A 222 13.63 6.53 13.58
N GLU A 223 14.02 7.69 13.07
CA GLU A 223 13.11 8.69 12.48
C GLU A 223 12.60 8.23 11.10
N VAL A 224 13.35 7.37 10.41
CA VAL A 224 13.01 6.91 9.06
C VAL A 224 12.12 5.67 9.11
N LEU A 225 10.97 5.74 8.44
CA LEU A 225 9.98 4.67 8.32
C LEU A 225 10.29 3.73 7.14
N SER A 226 10.59 4.31 5.99
CA SER A 226 10.94 3.60 4.76
C SER A 226 11.66 4.51 3.77
N VAL A 227 12.32 3.93 2.77
CA VAL A 227 13.06 4.70 1.76
C VAL A 227 12.73 4.23 0.34
N MET A 228 12.49 5.19 -0.56
CA MET A 228 12.41 4.98 -2.00
C MET A 228 13.64 5.58 -2.68
N PHE A 229 14.20 4.89 -3.67
CA PHE A 229 15.32 5.39 -4.47
C PHE A 229 14.94 5.47 -5.96
N GLY A 230 14.88 6.66 -6.53
CA GLY A 230 14.82 6.91 -7.98
C GLY A 230 16.23 7.04 -8.60
N THR A 231 17.12 6.08 -8.33
CA THR A 231 18.56 6.23 -8.62
C THR A 231 18.77 6.61 -10.11
N PRO A 232 19.48 7.71 -10.43
CA PRO A 232 19.59 8.19 -11.81
C PRO A 232 20.15 7.12 -12.76
N TYR A 233 19.43 6.86 -13.85
CA TYR A 233 19.75 5.79 -14.79
C TYR A 233 20.51 6.27 -16.04
N SER A 234 20.77 7.57 -16.21
CA SER A 234 21.26 8.15 -17.47
C SER A 234 22.57 7.51 -17.99
N SER A 235 23.56 7.25 -17.12
CA SER A 235 24.79 6.54 -17.49
C SER A 235 24.65 5.00 -17.51
N PHE A 236 23.54 4.48 -17.01
CA PHE A 236 23.21 3.05 -16.92
C PHE A 236 22.20 2.61 -17.99
N SER A 237 21.67 3.55 -18.79
CA SER A 237 20.67 3.26 -19.82
C SER A 237 21.27 2.45 -20.97
N VAL A 238 20.59 1.37 -21.38
CA VAL A 238 20.96 0.59 -22.57
C VAL A 238 20.75 1.39 -23.85
N ALA A 239 19.79 2.32 -23.88
CA ALA A 239 19.56 3.17 -25.05
C ALA A 239 20.78 4.03 -25.40
N ARG A 240 21.65 4.28 -24.43
CA ARG A 240 22.89 5.04 -24.62
C ARG A 240 23.88 4.32 -25.54
N ASP A 241 23.86 3.00 -25.60
CA ASP A 241 24.78 2.20 -26.42
C ASP A 241 24.63 2.48 -27.92
N ARG A 242 23.51 3.09 -28.33
CA ARG A 242 23.29 3.60 -29.70
C ARG A 242 24.19 4.77 -30.07
N THR A 243 24.75 5.46 -29.08
CA THR A 243 25.60 6.65 -29.27
C THR A 243 27.03 6.38 -28.82
N SER A 244 27.21 5.88 -27.60
CA SER A 244 28.52 5.58 -27.00
C SER A 244 28.36 4.49 -25.95
N ILE A 245 29.17 3.44 -26.06
CA ILE A 245 29.24 2.38 -25.06
C ILE A 245 30.20 2.84 -23.96
N ILE A 246 29.66 3.23 -22.81
CA ILE A 246 30.46 3.71 -21.67
C ILE A 246 30.58 2.68 -20.52
N ARG A 247 29.80 1.59 -20.58
CA ARG A 247 29.76 0.47 -19.64
C ARG A 247 29.42 -0.80 -20.39
N ASN A 248 29.95 -1.95 -19.95
CA ASN A 248 29.57 -3.26 -20.49
C ASN A 248 29.61 -4.32 -19.38
N HIS A 249 29.30 -5.57 -19.71
CA HIS A 249 29.30 -6.67 -18.74
C HIS A 249 30.65 -6.91 -18.05
N LEU A 250 31.77 -6.67 -18.75
CA LEU A 250 33.13 -6.81 -18.20
C LEU A 250 33.53 -5.60 -17.34
N HIS A 251 32.98 -4.43 -17.66
CA HIS A 251 33.27 -3.16 -17.03
C HIS A 251 31.98 -2.45 -16.60
N PRO A 252 31.22 -3.03 -15.64
CA PRO A 252 29.91 -2.50 -15.25
C PRO A 252 30.01 -1.13 -14.57
N TRP A 253 31.17 -0.83 -13.97
CA TRP A 253 31.49 0.48 -13.38
C TRP A 253 32.02 1.51 -14.39
N GLY A 254 32.21 1.14 -15.65
CA GLY A 254 32.76 2.01 -16.69
C GLY A 254 33.95 1.37 -17.40
N ILE A 255 33.98 1.46 -18.73
CA ILE A 255 35.12 0.99 -19.55
C ILE A 255 36.37 1.85 -19.28
N PRO A 256 37.58 1.42 -19.70
CA PRO A 256 38.81 2.16 -19.45
C PRO A 256 38.71 3.64 -19.85
N GLU A 257 39.22 4.54 -19.01
CA GLU A 257 39.10 5.98 -19.23
C GLU A 257 39.77 6.47 -20.52
N SER A 258 40.77 5.75 -21.03
CA SER A 258 41.39 6.02 -22.34
C SER A 258 40.40 5.91 -23.50
N SER A 259 39.30 5.17 -23.31
CA SER A 259 38.25 4.93 -24.30
C SER A 259 37.03 5.85 -24.12
N LEU A 260 37.07 6.80 -23.18
CA LEU A 260 35.96 7.69 -22.85
C LEU A 260 36.28 9.14 -23.21
N SER A 261 35.31 9.84 -23.78
CA SER A 261 35.34 11.30 -23.90
C SER A 261 35.32 11.96 -22.50
N ALA A 262 35.76 13.21 -22.39
CA ALA A 262 35.71 13.93 -21.11
C ALA A 262 34.28 14.02 -20.54
N GLU A 263 33.28 14.18 -21.42
CA GLU A 263 31.87 14.20 -21.05
C GLU A 263 31.39 12.83 -20.54
N ASP A 264 31.79 11.74 -21.21
CA ASP A 264 31.43 10.38 -20.79
C ASP A 264 32.10 9.99 -19.47
N LYS A 265 33.36 10.40 -19.26
CA LYS A 265 34.04 10.22 -17.97
C LYS A 265 33.21 10.83 -16.85
N GLU A 266 32.72 12.04 -17.04
CA GLU A 266 31.93 12.73 -16.02
C GLU A 266 30.57 12.06 -15.77
N LYS A 267 29.89 11.61 -16.83
CA LYS A 267 28.63 10.85 -16.70
C LYS A 267 28.84 9.50 -16.00
N VAL A 268 29.92 8.78 -16.30
CA VAL A 268 30.29 7.54 -15.61
C VAL A 268 30.59 7.82 -14.13
N ARG A 269 31.40 8.86 -13.86
CA ARG A 269 31.77 9.29 -12.50
C ARG A 269 30.53 9.60 -11.67
N PHE A 270 29.64 10.45 -12.18
CA PHE A 270 28.41 10.85 -11.50
C PHE A 270 27.47 9.67 -11.26
N GLY A 271 27.22 8.84 -12.29
CA GLY A 271 26.40 7.64 -12.14
C GLY A 271 26.96 6.67 -11.10
N ASN A 272 28.29 6.50 -11.05
CA ASN A 272 28.95 5.68 -10.02
C ASN A 272 28.78 6.26 -8.62
N LEU A 273 28.85 7.59 -8.45
CA LEU A 273 28.63 8.25 -7.17
C LEU A 273 27.19 8.04 -6.68
N CYS A 274 26.19 8.20 -7.55
CA CYS A 274 24.79 7.94 -7.21
C CYS A 274 24.57 6.47 -6.81
N ALA A 275 25.05 5.51 -7.62
CA ALA A 275 24.91 4.09 -7.31
C ALA A 275 25.60 3.70 -5.99
N LYS A 276 26.80 4.22 -5.73
CA LYS A 276 27.51 4.01 -4.45
C LYS A 276 26.75 4.61 -3.27
N SER A 277 26.11 5.76 -3.45
CA SER A 277 25.31 6.41 -2.42
C SER A 277 24.07 5.59 -2.10
N THR A 278 23.34 5.11 -3.12
CA THR A 278 22.22 4.17 -2.97
C THR A 278 22.63 2.92 -2.18
N LEU A 279 23.69 2.22 -2.62
CA LEU A 279 24.18 1.01 -1.96
C LEU A 279 24.59 1.26 -0.51
N ARG A 280 25.20 2.41 -0.23
CA ARG A 280 25.63 2.80 1.12
C ARG A 280 24.44 3.00 2.05
N ILE A 281 23.39 3.68 1.58
CA ILE A 281 22.18 3.90 2.37
C ILE A 281 21.45 2.56 2.58
N ILE A 282 21.32 1.72 1.55
CA ILE A 282 20.71 0.38 1.67
C ILE A 282 21.39 -0.43 2.78
N LYS A 283 22.72 -0.43 2.85
CA LYS A 283 23.44 -1.13 3.93
C LYS A 283 23.03 -0.64 5.32
N TRP A 284 22.81 0.67 5.50
CA TRP A 284 22.30 1.21 6.77
C TRP A 284 20.87 0.76 7.03
N LEU A 285 20.00 0.82 6.03
CA LEU A 285 18.60 0.42 6.15
C LEU A 285 18.47 -1.07 6.50
N GLN A 286 19.25 -1.94 5.87
CA GLN A 286 19.29 -3.38 6.18
C GLN A 286 19.74 -3.63 7.63
N HIS A 287 20.76 -2.92 8.10
CA HIS A 287 21.23 -3.03 9.48
C HIS A 287 20.12 -2.71 10.50
N PHE A 288 19.30 -1.69 10.22
CA PHE A 288 18.17 -1.29 11.07
C PHE A 288 16.83 -1.95 10.69
N SER A 289 16.84 -2.91 9.76
CA SER A 289 15.63 -3.57 9.24
C SER A 289 14.54 -2.59 8.76
N ILE A 290 14.95 -1.48 8.15
CA ILE A 290 14.06 -0.47 7.57
C ILE A 290 13.72 -0.87 6.13
N PRO A 291 12.44 -0.86 5.73
CA PRO A 291 12.04 -1.22 4.38
C PRO A 291 12.52 -0.21 3.34
N TRP A 292 12.90 -0.72 2.18
CA TRP A 292 13.41 0.08 1.08
C TRP A 292 13.08 -0.47 -0.30
N CYS A 293 13.09 0.42 -1.28
CA CYS A 293 12.81 0.11 -2.68
C CYS A 293 13.74 0.90 -3.62
N VAL A 294 14.32 0.24 -4.62
CA VAL A 294 15.06 0.89 -5.72
C VAL A 294 14.27 0.79 -7.03
N GLU A 295 14.07 1.94 -7.66
CA GLU A 295 13.43 2.08 -8.97
C GLU A 295 14.49 2.30 -10.05
N ASN A 296 14.38 1.53 -11.14
CA ASN A 296 15.18 1.68 -12.34
C ASN A 296 14.61 0.85 -13.51
N PRO A 297 14.90 1.23 -14.76
CA PRO A 297 14.67 0.40 -15.93
C PRO A 297 15.01 -1.08 -15.78
N HIS A 298 14.10 -1.99 -16.18
CA HIS A 298 14.34 -3.44 -16.11
C HIS A 298 15.66 -3.80 -16.83
N ASN A 299 15.90 -3.20 -17.98
CA ASN A 299 17.12 -3.38 -18.77
C ASN A 299 18.31 -2.52 -18.32
N SER A 300 18.20 -1.76 -17.22
CA SER A 300 19.28 -0.88 -16.76
C SER A 300 20.56 -1.65 -16.46
N LYS A 301 21.69 -1.09 -16.88
CA LYS A 301 23.02 -1.58 -16.51
C LYS A 301 23.32 -1.40 -15.01
N LEU A 302 22.49 -0.66 -14.27
CA LEU A 302 22.59 -0.57 -12.81
C LEU A 302 22.52 -1.96 -12.16
N TRP A 303 21.67 -2.84 -12.70
CA TRP A 303 21.49 -4.20 -12.20
C TRP A 303 22.66 -5.13 -12.55
N GLN A 304 23.58 -4.69 -13.42
CA GLN A 304 24.81 -5.43 -13.75
C GLN A 304 25.96 -5.09 -12.80
N LEU A 305 25.78 -4.10 -11.92
CA LEU A 305 26.78 -3.81 -10.88
C LEU A 305 26.83 -4.99 -9.89
N PRO A 306 28.01 -5.57 -9.61
CA PRO A 306 28.12 -6.72 -8.71
C PRO A 306 27.42 -6.52 -7.35
N PRO A 307 27.52 -5.35 -6.67
CA PRO A 307 26.81 -5.16 -5.41
C PRO A 307 25.28 -5.17 -5.51
N PHE A 308 24.70 -4.82 -6.66
CA PHE A 308 23.25 -4.95 -6.89
C PHE A 308 22.86 -6.41 -7.17
N GLN A 309 23.72 -7.17 -7.86
CA GLN A 309 23.53 -8.61 -8.02
C GLN A 309 23.58 -9.32 -6.66
N ASP A 310 24.54 -8.94 -5.80
CA ASP A 310 24.64 -9.46 -4.43
C ASP A 310 23.37 -9.16 -3.63
N LEU A 311 22.77 -7.97 -3.78
CA LEU A 311 21.49 -7.62 -3.14
C LEU A 311 20.34 -8.50 -3.65
N LEU A 312 20.26 -8.73 -4.97
CA LEU A 312 19.21 -9.55 -5.59
C LEU A 312 19.26 -11.03 -5.15
N LEU A 313 20.43 -11.53 -4.75
CA LEU A 313 20.60 -12.89 -4.24
C LEU A 313 20.17 -13.04 -2.77
N GLN A 314 19.90 -11.94 -2.06
CA GLN A 314 19.52 -12.02 -0.65
C GLN A 314 18.07 -12.50 -0.49
N PRO A 315 17.78 -13.48 0.39
CA PRO A 315 16.42 -14.00 0.59
C PRO A 315 15.39 -12.94 1.02
N THR A 316 15.87 -11.88 1.66
CA THR A 316 15.04 -10.76 2.14
C THR A 316 14.72 -9.73 1.07
N VAL A 317 15.31 -9.87 -0.12
CA VAL A 317 15.14 -8.98 -1.27
C VAL A 317 14.27 -9.65 -2.30
N LYS A 318 13.30 -8.91 -2.84
CA LYS A 318 12.49 -9.35 -3.97
C LYS A 318 12.66 -8.45 -5.19
N ASP A 319 12.74 -9.10 -6.34
CA ASP A 319 12.49 -8.50 -7.64
C ASP A 319 10.97 -8.57 -7.91
N LEU A 320 10.36 -7.42 -8.20
CA LEU A 320 8.92 -7.37 -8.48
C LEU A 320 8.61 -7.50 -9.97
N GLY A 321 9.53 -7.17 -10.87
CA GLY A 321 9.28 -7.19 -12.33
C GLY A 321 8.03 -6.41 -12.77
N ILE A 322 7.61 -5.38 -12.01
CA ILE A 322 6.40 -4.61 -12.29
C ILE A 322 6.75 -3.40 -13.16
N ASP A 323 6.00 -3.25 -14.25
CA ASP A 323 6.19 -2.22 -15.27
C ASP A 323 5.53 -0.85 -14.95
N ASP A 324 4.77 -0.75 -13.87
CA ASP A 324 4.17 0.53 -13.43
C ASP A 324 4.07 0.60 -11.91
N PHE A 325 5.06 1.21 -11.27
CA PHE A 325 4.99 1.45 -9.82
C PHE A 325 4.54 2.84 -9.50
N GLN A 326 3.23 2.97 -9.46
CA GLN A 326 2.60 4.11 -8.83
C GLN A 326 2.87 4.05 -7.32
N ALA A 327 2.93 5.20 -6.67
CA ALA A 327 3.08 5.28 -5.22
C ALA A 327 1.99 4.54 -4.41
N GLN A 328 0.89 4.16 -5.06
CA GLN A 328 -0.10 3.22 -4.51
C GLN A 328 0.50 1.82 -4.25
N ALA A 329 1.47 1.37 -5.05
CA ALA A 329 2.19 0.13 -4.83
C ALA A 329 3.19 0.25 -3.66
N LEU A 330 3.80 1.42 -3.43
CA LEU A 330 4.58 1.67 -2.21
C LEU A 330 3.68 1.69 -0.96
N ALA A 331 2.47 2.22 -1.07
CA ALA A 331 1.48 2.21 0.01
C ALA A 331 0.95 0.81 0.31
N ALA A 332 0.62 0.05 -0.74
CA ALA A 332 0.25 -1.35 -0.65
C ALA A 332 1.41 -2.21 -0.10
N TYR A 333 2.66 -1.77 -0.29
CA TYR A 333 3.86 -2.39 0.28
C TYR A 333 4.10 -2.03 1.75
N LEU A 334 3.94 -0.76 2.12
CA LEU A 334 4.01 -0.31 3.51
C LEU A 334 2.90 -0.94 4.34
N GLY A 335 1.75 -1.25 3.72
CA GLY A 335 0.65 -1.98 4.33
C GLY A 335 1.13 -3.20 5.11
N PRO A 336 1.52 -4.32 4.48
CA PRO A 336 1.98 -5.52 5.18
C PRO A 336 3.10 -5.31 6.21
N TRP A 337 4.01 -4.36 6.02
CA TRP A 337 5.11 -4.11 6.97
C TRP A 337 4.63 -3.37 8.22
N LEU A 338 3.70 -2.41 8.07
CA LEU A 338 3.00 -1.76 9.18
C LEU A 338 2.10 -2.75 9.97
N HIS A 339 1.83 -3.92 9.40
CA HIS A 339 1.10 -5.04 10.01
C HIS A 339 2.04 -6.22 10.39
N GLY A 340 3.35 -5.97 10.59
CA GLY A 340 4.24 -6.95 11.22
C GLY A 340 4.84 -8.04 10.31
N SER A 341 4.75 -7.91 8.98
CA SER A 341 5.40 -8.86 8.07
C SER A 341 6.93 -8.72 8.04
N THR A 342 7.62 -9.83 7.80
CA THR A 342 9.09 -9.98 7.84
C THR A 342 9.82 -9.58 6.56
N LEU A 343 9.16 -8.94 5.59
CA LEU A 343 9.78 -8.53 4.32
C LEU A 343 10.62 -7.25 4.48
N ARG A 344 11.92 -7.33 4.16
CA ARG A 344 12.92 -6.31 4.56
C ARG A 344 13.58 -5.52 3.41
N GLY A 345 13.32 -5.84 2.13
CA GLY A 345 13.82 -5.03 1.00
C GLY A 345 13.31 -5.46 -0.39
N TYR A 346 13.31 -4.53 -1.35
CA TYR A 346 12.93 -4.76 -2.75
C TYR A 346 13.90 -4.03 -3.69
N VAL A 347 14.35 -4.70 -4.75
CA VAL A 347 15.39 -4.15 -5.62
C VAL A 347 14.89 -3.69 -6.98
N ARG A 348 13.64 -3.95 -7.40
CA ARG A 348 13.32 -3.67 -8.81
C ARG A 348 11.90 -3.23 -9.05
N ILE A 349 11.78 -1.99 -9.54
CA ILE A 349 10.53 -1.29 -9.77
C ILE A 349 10.71 -0.38 -10.99
N TRP A 350 9.78 -0.38 -11.94
CA TRP A 350 9.86 0.39 -13.20
C TRP A 350 8.79 1.49 -13.30
N LEU A 351 9.16 2.61 -13.93
CA LEU A 351 8.23 3.63 -14.42
C LEU A 351 8.64 4.09 -15.83
N TRP A 352 7.68 4.12 -16.77
CA TRP A 352 7.75 5.05 -17.90
C TRP A 352 7.19 6.40 -17.46
N PHE A 353 7.84 7.48 -17.88
CA PHE A 353 7.21 8.79 -18.00
C PHE A 353 6.88 9.05 -19.46
#